data_AF-H2REH4-F1
#
_entry.id   AF-H2REH4-F1
#
_cell.length_a   1.000
_cell.length_b   1.000
_cell.length_c   1.000
_cell.angle_alpha   90.00
_cell.angle_beta   90.00
_cell.angle_gamma   90.00
#
_symmetry.space_group_name_H-M   'P 1'
#
loop_
_entity.id
_entity.type
_entity.pdbx_description
1 polymer ?
#
loop_
_entity_poly.entity_id
_entity_poly.type
_entity_poly.pdbx_seq_one_letter_code
_entity_poly.pdbx_strand_id
1 'polypeptide(L)'
;MWDVDADAGGGGDHSCPGGADTPAAPASGAPPPHVSGPSRNAASVARVTLSVPFPTPLEAEIAHGSLAPDAEPHQRVVGKDLTVSGRILAVRWKAEDCRLLRISLINFLDHLSLVVRTLQHFGPPVSR
;
A
#
# COMPACT_ATOMS: atom_id res chain seq x y z
N MET A 1 -24.08 -20.68 2.15
CA MET A 1 -23.92 -22.15 2.10
C MET A 1 -22.45 -22.50 1.97
N TRP A 2 -21.78 -22.49 3.12
CA TRP A 2 -20.66 -23.35 3.53
C TRP A 2 -20.54 -23.07 5.03
N ASP A 3 -21.31 -23.84 5.80
CA ASP A 3 -21.24 -23.88 7.26
C ASP A 3 -20.16 -24.91 7.60
N VAL A 4 -19.15 -24.51 8.36
CA VAL A 4 -18.11 -25.41 8.84
C VAL A 4 -18.54 -25.85 10.24
N ASP A 5 -19.13 -27.04 10.29
CA ASP A 5 -19.49 -27.75 11.51
C ASP A 5 -18.22 -28.30 12.17
N ALA A 6 -18.02 -27.97 13.44
CA ALA A 6 -16.94 -28.45 14.27
C ALA A 6 -17.51 -29.43 15.29
N ASP A 7 -17.15 -30.71 15.18
CA ASP A 7 -17.53 -31.77 16.11
C ASP A 7 -16.30 -32.41 16.77
N ALA A 8 -16.50 -32.82 18.02
CA ALA A 8 -15.50 -33.19 19.02
C ALA A 8 -15.39 -34.70 19.25
N GLY A 9 -14.26 -35.16 19.78
CA GLY A 9 -14.08 -36.48 20.41
C GLY A 9 -12.62 -36.95 20.30
N GLY A 10 -11.94 -37.56 21.27
CA GLY A 10 -12.31 -38.19 22.54
C GLY A 10 -11.57 -39.53 22.68
N GLY A 11 -10.91 -39.80 23.82
CA GLY A 11 -10.28 -41.09 24.21
C GLY A 11 -8.78 -41.20 23.90
N GLY A 12 -7.85 -41.45 24.84
CA GLY A 12 -7.63 -42.70 25.59
C GLY A 12 -6.95 -43.72 24.66
N ASP A 13 -5.78 -44.32 24.89
CA ASP A 13 -5.26 -44.91 26.12
C ASP A 13 -3.78 -45.40 26.00
N HIS A 14 -3.28 -45.83 27.16
CA HIS A 14 -2.01 -46.45 27.60
C HIS A 14 -1.16 -47.33 26.65
N SER A 15 0.19 -47.28 26.81
CA SER A 15 1.02 -48.38 27.38
C SER A 15 2.53 -48.15 27.20
N CYS A 16 3.28 -48.32 28.29
CA CYS A 16 4.73 -48.59 28.33
C CYS A 16 4.94 -50.10 28.50
N PRO A 17 6.05 -50.73 28.05
CA PRO A 17 7.36 -50.74 28.74
C PRO A 17 8.54 -50.78 27.73
N GLY A 18 9.86 -50.83 27.99
CA GLY A 18 10.74 -50.98 29.16
C GLY A 18 12.12 -51.50 28.68
N GLY A 19 13.23 -51.06 29.30
CA GLY A 19 14.61 -51.62 29.21
C GLY A 19 15.45 -51.20 27.99
N ALA A 20 16.76 -50.98 28.04
CA ALA A 20 17.79 -51.06 29.07
C ALA A 20 19.07 -50.36 28.53
N ASP A 21 19.76 -49.64 29.42
CA ASP A 21 21.21 -49.36 29.55
C ASP A 21 22.10 -49.15 28.31
N THR A 22 22.77 -47.98 28.24
CA THR A 22 24.25 -47.82 28.13
C THR A 22 24.61 -46.32 28.08
N PRO A 23 25.56 -45.82 28.90
CA PRO A 23 26.04 -44.45 28.82
C PRO A 23 27.35 -44.36 28.01
N ALA A 24 27.47 -43.39 27.09
CA ALA A 24 28.72 -42.66 26.79
C ALA A 24 28.59 -41.78 25.53
N ALA A 25 28.73 -40.46 25.71
CA ALA A 25 29.69 -39.57 25.01
C ALA A 25 29.13 -38.14 24.88
N PRO A 26 29.84 -37.11 25.40
CA PRO A 26 29.51 -35.72 25.11
C PRO A 26 30.19 -35.29 23.80
N ALA A 27 29.43 -35.26 22.71
CA ALA A 27 29.87 -34.66 21.45
C ALA A 27 29.17 -33.32 21.25
N SER A 28 29.86 -32.26 21.67
CA SER A 28 29.99 -30.97 21.02
C SER A 28 28.91 -30.53 20.02
N GLY A 29 28.24 -29.41 20.34
CA GLY A 29 27.82 -28.43 19.33
C GLY A 29 26.34 -28.44 18.95
N ALA A 30 25.47 -27.99 19.85
CA ALA A 30 24.15 -27.48 19.46
C ALA A 30 24.23 -25.93 19.36
N PRO A 31 24.07 -25.32 18.16
CA PRO A 31 23.82 -23.89 18.10
C PRO A 31 22.44 -23.60 18.72
N PRO A 32 22.22 -22.41 19.30
CA PRO A 32 20.95 -22.05 19.90
C PRO A 32 19.82 -22.17 18.85
N PRO A 33 18.57 -22.47 19.27
CA PRO A 33 17.44 -22.39 18.36
C PRO A 33 17.40 -20.95 17.83
N HIS A 34 17.69 -20.82 16.55
CA HIS A 34 17.46 -19.60 15.81
C HIS A 34 16.00 -19.24 16.06
N VAL A 35 15.82 -18.09 16.68
CA VAL A 35 14.54 -17.40 16.78
C VAL A 35 13.92 -17.39 15.39
N SER A 36 12.94 -18.26 15.16
CA SER A 36 12.00 -18.13 14.06
C SER A 36 11.13 -16.92 14.36
N GLY A 37 11.71 -15.74 14.15
CA GLY A 37 10.97 -14.49 14.06
C GLY A 37 9.99 -14.60 12.90
N PRO A 38 8.82 -13.95 12.99
CA PRO A 38 7.76 -14.11 12.00
C PRO A 38 8.30 -13.70 10.64
N SER A 39 8.27 -14.63 9.68
CA SER A 39 8.39 -14.32 8.26
C SER A 39 7.20 -13.45 7.88
N ARG A 40 7.30 -12.17 8.20
CA ARG A 40 6.34 -11.14 7.86
C ARG A 40 6.61 -10.78 6.41
N ASN A 41 6.13 -11.61 5.50
CA ASN A 41 5.77 -11.19 4.16
C ASN A 41 4.54 -10.28 4.24
N ALA A 42 4.65 -9.17 4.99
CA ALA A 42 3.66 -8.11 4.91
C ALA A 42 3.84 -7.47 3.53
N ALA A 43 2.83 -7.62 2.68
CA ALA A 43 2.67 -6.81 1.48
C ALA A 43 2.89 -5.34 1.89
N SER A 44 3.97 -4.75 1.39
CA SER A 44 4.37 -3.41 1.80
C SER A 44 3.62 -2.41 0.93
N VAL A 45 2.54 -1.84 1.47
CA VAL A 45 1.78 -0.79 0.79
C VAL A 45 2.62 0.48 0.73
N ALA A 46 3.03 0.88 -0.46
CA ALA A 46 3.70 2.15 -0.72
C ALA A 46 2.68 3.30 -0.67
N ARG A 47 3.08 4.41 -0.04
CA ARG A 47 2.27 5.63 0.04
C ARG A 47 3.11 6.83 -0.36
N VAL A 48 2.53 7.68 -1.20
CA VAL A 48 3.18 8.91 -1.69
C VAL A 48 2.19 10.05 -1.57
N THR A 49 2.67 11.22 -1.16
CA THR A 49 1.89 12.44 -1.15
C THR A 49 2.63 13.51 -1.93
N LEU A 50 1.93 14.19 -2.82
CA LEU A 50 2.44 15.31 -3.60
C LEU A 50 1.61 16.55 -3.28
N SER A 51 2.29 17.66 -3.06
CA SER A 51 1.66 18.95 -2.79
C SER A 51 2.21 19.98 -3.76
N VAL A 52 1.33 20.58 -4.55
CA VAL A 52 1.69 21.56 -5.59
C VAL A 52 1.06 22.89 -5.22
N PRO A 53 1.88 23.91 -4.93
CA PRO A 53 1.38 25.26 -4.71
C PRO A 53 1.04 25.92 -6.06
N PHE A 54 -0.14 26.53 -6.13
CA PHE A 54 -0.57 27.37 -7.23
C PHE A 54 -0.50 28.86 -6.86
N PRO A 55 -0.31 29.76 -7.84
CA PRO A 55 -0.33 31.21 -7.64
C PRO A 55 -1.62 31.71 -6.95
N THR A 56 -2.77 31.22 -7.40
CA THR A 56 -4.09 31.62 -6.89
C THR A 56 -4.92 30.40 -6.45
N PRO A 57 -5.87 30.56 -5.51
CA PRO A 57 -6.76 29.47 -5.10
C PRO A 57 -7.63 28.98 -6.27
N LEU A 58 -8.10 29.91 -7.09
CA LEU A 58 -8.91 29.63 -8.27
C LEU A 58 -8.17 28.76 -9.29
N GLU A 59 -6.87 29.02 -9.53
CA GLU A 59 -6.06 28.14 -10.38
C GLU A 59 -5.93 26.73 -9.81
N ALA A 60 -5.78 26.59 -8.49
CA ALA A 60 -5.73 25.29 -7.83
C ALA A 60 -7.05 24.52 -7.98
N GLU A 61 -8.20 25.22 -7.88
CA GLU A 61 -9.53 24.66 -8.10
C GLU A 61 -9.75 24.25 -9.57
N ILE A 62 -9.34 25.08 -10.52
CA ILE A 62 -9.42 24.75 -11.96
C ILE A 62 -8.53 23.55 -12.28
N ALA A 63 -7.33 23.50 -11.71
CA ALA A 63 -6.43 22.37 -11.88
C ALA A 63 -7.00 21.10 -11.26
N HIS A 64 -7.58 21.20 -10.06
CA HIS A 64 -8.30 20.10 -9.42
C HIS A 64 -9.42 19.57 -10.31
N GLY A 65 -10.31 20.45 -10.80
CA GLY A 65 -11.43 20.07 -11.67
C GLY A 65 -10.99 19.47 -13.01
N SER A 66 -9.83 19.88 -13.54
CA SER A 66 -9.26 19.31 -14.76
C SER A 66 -8.62 17.93 -14.53
N LEU A 67 -8.11 17.67 -13.32
CA LEU A 67 -7.40 16.44 -12.95
C LEU A 67 -8.29 15.41 -12.24
N ALA A 68 -9.46 15.83 -11.75
CA ALA A 68 -10.44 14.99 -11.05
C ALA A 68 -11.14 13.91 -11.91
N PRO A 69 -11.42 14.12 -13.22
CA PRO A 69 -12.10 13.12 -14.04
C PRO A 69 -11.27 11.87 -14.36
N ASP A 70 -9.99 11.85 -13.99
CA ASP A 70 -9.10 10.70 -14.22
C ASP A 70 -9.30 9.64 -13.13
N ALA A 71 -10.52 9.09 -13.07
CA ALA A 71 -10.81 7.86 -12.34
C ALA A 71 -10.13 6.71 -13.09
N GLU A 72 -8.85 6.53 -12.78
CA GLU A 72 -8.02 5.49 -13.36
C GLU A 72 -8.75 4.13 -13.17
N PRO A 73 -8.99 3.35 -14.23
CA PRO A 73 -9.76 2.09 -14.16
C PRO A 73 -9.11 1.04 -13.22
N HIS A 74 -7.90 1.30 -12.75
CA HIS A 74 -7.12 0.50 -11.81
C HIS A 74 -7.27 0.92 -10.34
N GLN A 75 -8.31 1.70 -9.98
CA GLN A 75 -8.63 2.10 -8.59
C GLN A 75 -8.62 0.93 -7.58
N ARG A 76 -8.82 -0.30 -8.05
CA ARG A 76 -8.77 -1.52 -7.21
C ARG A 76 -7.34 -1.87 -6.74
N VAL A 77 -6.29 -1.34 -7.37
CA VAL A 77 -4.88 -1.66 -7.10
C VAL A 77 -4.06 -0.43 -6.67
N VAL A 78 -4.44 0.77 -7.15
CA VAL A 78 -3.83 2.06 -6.74
C VAL A 78 -4.95 3.01 -6.31
N GLY A 79 -5.02 3.32 -5.01
CA GLY A 79 -5.88 4.38 -4.49
C GLY A 79 -5.26 5.75 -4.74
N LYS A 80 -6.00 6.68 -5.34
CA LYS A 80 -5.59 8.07 -5.60
C LYS A 80 -6.65 9.02 -5.02
N ASP A 81 -6.26 9.83 -4.04
CA ASP A 81 -7.08 10.90 -3.48
C ASP A 81 -6.56 12.25 -3.96
N LEU A 82 -7.39 13.01 -4.68
CA LEU A 82 -7.07 14.35 -5.16
C LEU A 82 -7.90 15.40 -4.39
N THR A 83 -7.22 16.29 -3.68
CA THR A 83 -7.85 17.32 -2.83
C THR A 83 -7.22 18.68 -3.07
N VAL A 84 -7.98 19.75 -2.89
CA VAL A 84 -7.47 21.14 -2.94
C VAL A 84 -7.75 21.82 -1.61
N SER A 85 -6.76 22.55 -1.10
CA SER A 85 -6.87 23.35 0.12
C SER A 85 -6.33 24.75 -0.16
N GLY A 86 -7.24 25.69 -0.44
CA GLY A 86 -6.88 27.04 -0.88
C GLY A 86 -6.04 27.00 -2.15
N ARG A 87 -4.75 27.34 -2.03
CA ARG A 87 -3.77 27.36 -3.14
C ARG A 87 -3.03 26.05 -3.35
N ILE A 88 -3.23 25.06 -2.49
CA ILE A 88 -2.45 23.83 -2.50
C ILE A 88 -3.28 22.70 -3.09
N LEU A 89 -2.83 22.15 -4.21
CA LEU A 89 -3.33 20.89 -4.74
C LEU A 89 -2.57 19.75 -4.09
N ALA A 90 -3.26 18.91 -3.33
CA ALA A 90 -2.69 17.78 -2.62
C ALA A 90 -3.21 16.46 -3.17
N VAL A 91 -2.30 15.58 -3.54
CA VAL A 91 -2.61 14.26 -4.09
C VAL A 91 -1.96 13.19 -3.25
N ARG A 92 -2.71 12.16 -2.89
CA ARG A 92 -2.22 11.01 -2.12
C ARG A 92 -2.43 9.74 -2.92
N TRP A 93 -1.38 8.94 -3.02
CA TRP A 93 -1.44 7.61 -3.61
C TRP A 93 -1.17 6.55 -2.55
N LYS A 94 -1.86 5.42 -2.68
CA LYS A 94 -1.62 4.20 -1.92
C LYS A 94 -1.68 3.01 -2.88
N ALA A 95 -0.62 2.21 -2.93
CA ALA A 95 -0.54 1.07 -3.82
C ALA A 95 0.26 -0.07 -3.20
N GLU A 96 -0.11 -1.30 -3.50
CA GLU A 96 0.70 -2.49 -3.17
C GLU A 96 1.82 -2.71 -4.19
N ASP A 97 1.61 -2.29 -5.44
CA ASP A 97 2.60 -2.39 -6.52
C ASP A 97 3.29 -1.04 -6.76
N CYS A 98 4.59 -0.97 -6.41
CA CYS A 98 5.44 0.19 -6.67
C CYS A 98 5.54 0.55 -8.16
N ARG A 99 5.43 -0.42 -9.08
CA ARG A 99 5.48 -0.18 -10.53
C ARG A 99 4.23 0.57 -10.99
N LEU A 100 3.05 0.13 -10.55
CA LEU A 100 1.80 0.83 -10.86
C LEU A 100 1.74 2.20 -10.21
N LEU A 101 2.22 2.33 -8.96
CA LEU A 101 2.37 3.63 -8.30
C LEU A 101 3.22 4.59 -9.12
N ARG A 102 4.38 4.12 -9.62
CA ARG A 102 5.29 4.93 -10.43
C ARG A 102 4.62 5.39 -11.72
N ILE A 103 3.89 4.50 -12.41
CA ILE A 103 3.17 4.84 -13.65
C ILE A 103 2.09 5.88 -13.36
N SER A 104 1.24 5.66 -12.34
CA SER A 104 0.18 6.60 -11.96
C SER A 104 0.73 7.98 -11.56
N LEU A 105 1.86 8.01 -10.86
CA LEU A 105 2.53 9.27 -10.49
C LEU A 105 3.06 10.02 -11.74
N ILE A 106 3.71 9.32 -12.67
CA ILE A 106 4.25 9.93 -13.90
C ILE A 106 3.09 10.47 -14.75
N ASN A 107 2.06 9.66 -15.00
CA ASN A 107 0.88 10.07 -15.75
C ASN A 107 0.22 11.31 -15.13
N PHE A 108 0.10 11.34 -13.80
CA PHE A 108 -0.44 12.51 -13.10
C PHE A 108 0.40 13.76 -13.32
N LEU A 109 1.74 13.64 -13.28
CA LEU A 109 2.63 14.77 -13.50
C LEU A 109 2.57 15.28 -14.95
N ASP A 110 2.39 14.37 -15.92
CA ASP A 110 2.20 14.74 -17.32
C ASP A 110 0.90 15.54 -17.52
N HIS A 111 -0.20 15.05 -16.94
CA HIS A 111 -1.48 15.77 -16.96
C HIS A 111 -1.40 17.11 -16.22
N LEU A 112 -0.76 17.16 -15.05
CA LEU A 112 -0.54 18.40 -14.31
C LEU A 112 0.27 19.40 -15.13
N SER A 113 1.34 18.94 -15.80
CA SER A 113 2.15 19.82 -16.65
C SER A 113 1.32 20.40 -17.79
N LEU A 114 0.42 19.63 -18.39
CA LEU A 114 -0.48 20.12 -19.43
C LEU A 114 -1.42 21.20 -18.87
N VAL A 115 -2.05 20.95 -17.72
CA VAL A 115 -2.94 21.91 -17.07
C VAL A 115 -2.22 23.21 -16.74
N VAL A 116 -1.02 23.14 -16.14
CA VAL A 116 -0.22 24.33 -15.80
C VAL A 116 0.14 25.12 -17.05
N ARG A 117 0.54 24.45 -18.15
CA ARG A 117 0.80 25.13 -19.43
C ARG A 117 -0.44 25.80 -19.98
N THR A 118 -1.60 25.15 -19.92
CA THR A 118 -2.88 25.72 -20.33
C THR A 118 -3.20 26.97 -19.51
N LEU A 119 -3.09 26.91 -18.19
CA LEU A 119 -3.32 28.07 -17.31
C LEU A 119 -2.36 29.22 -17.64
N GLN A 120 -1.09 28.93 -17.91
CA GLN A 120 -0.10 29.94 -18.29
C GLN A 120 -0.37 30.55 -19.68
N HIS A 121 -0.81 29.72 -20.64
CA HIS A 121 -1.01 30.14 -22.02
C HIS A 121 -2.31 30.93 -22.22
N PHE A 122 -3.38 30.54 -21.53
CA PHE A 122 -4.68 31.22 -21.61
C PHE A 122 -4.82 32.38 -20.61
N GLY A 123 -3.83 32.57 -19.73
CA GLY A 123 -3.76 33.71 -18.82
C GLY A 123 -4.64 33.55 -17.57
N PRO A 124 -4.69 34.60 -16.72
CA PRO A 124 -5.39 34.56 -15.44
C PRO A 124 -6.86 34.17 -15.63
N PRO A 125 -7.40 33.25 -14.80
CA PRO A 125 -8.80 32.87 -14.90
C PRO A 125 -9.71 34.08 -14.75
N VAL A 126 -10.63 34.24 -15.70
CA VAL A 126 -11.62 35.33 -15.69
C VAL A 126 -12.51 35.17 -14.46
N SER A 127 -12.60 36.22 -13.64
CA SER A 127 -13.48 36.27 -12.48
C SER A 127 -14.92 36.00 -12.91
N ARG A 128 -15.55 34.98 -12.32
CA ARG A 128 -16.94 34.59 -12.59
C ARG A 128 -17.89 35.10 -11.52
#